data_AF-A0A3C0CZK2-F1
#
_entry.id   AF-A0A3C0CZK2-F1
#
_cell.length_a   1.000
_cell.length_b   1.000
_cell.length_c   1.000
_cell.angle_alpha   90.00
_cell.angle_beta   90.00
_cell.angle_gamma   90.00
#
_symmetry.space_group_name_H-M   'P 1'
#
loop_
_entity.id
_entity.type
_entity.pdbx_description
1 polymer ?
#
loop_
_entity_poly.entity_id
_entity_poly.type
_entity_poly.pdbx_seq_one_letter_code
_entity_poly.pdbx_strand_id
1 'polypeptide(L)'
;VLVSFCLLGQTSLGSVMTATLMKELNPPEVVGTAIGLSNGACYLVVAVYTSIAGYILDRFSGSATVIHGAVVYPRMAYLVIVGFCIAMLVISFCTACSIKETHGIPSFASDTRQK
;
A
#
# COMPACT_ATOMS: atom_id res chain seq x y z
N VAL A 1 13.55 16.79 1.61
CA VAL A 1 13.78 15.56 2.42
C VAL A 1 12.88 15.51 3.65
N LEU A 2 12.87 16.56 4.51
CA LEU A 2 12.02 16.61 5.71
C LEU A 2 10.52 16.42 5.41
N VAL A 3 9.99 17.17 4.44
CA VAL A 3 8.57 17.07 4.02
C VAL A 3 8.23 15.65 3.55
N SER A 4 9.10 15.03 2.75
CA SER A 4 8.91 13.66 2.28
C SER A 4 8.89 12.66 3.44
N PHE A 5 9.74 12.84 4.45
CA PHE A 5 9.73 12.02 5.66
C PHE A 5 8.45 12.21 6.48
N CYS A 6 7.97 13.44 6.65
CA CYS A 6 6.71 13.71 7.33
C CYS A 6 5.53 13.04 6.61
N LEU A 7 5.47 13.14 5.28
CA LEU A 7 4.43 12.51 4.47
C LEU A 7 4.47 10.97 4.58
N LEU A 8 5.66 10.37 4.55
CA LEU A 8 5.82 8.92 4.76
C LEU A 8 5.38 8.49 6.16
N GLY A 9 5.71 9.28 7.18
CA GLY A 9 5.26 9.05 8.56
C GLY A 9 3.73 9.08 8.67
N GLN A 10 3.08 10.03 8.02
CA GLN A 10 1.63 10.14 8.05
C GLN A 10 0.93 8.95 7.39
N THR A 11 1.46 8.44 6.28
CA THR A 11 0.94 7.23 5.63
C THR A 11 1.04 5.99 6.52
N SER A 12 2.07 5.89 7.37
CA SER A 12 2.24 4.73 8.26
C SER A 12 1.11 4.55 9.27
N LEU A 13 0.44 5.65 9.66
CA LEU A 13 -0.70 5.64 10.60
C LEU A 13 -1.90 4.85 10.06
N GLY A 14 -2.07 4.75 8.74
CA GLY A 14 -3.16 4.00 8.12
C GLY A 14 -3.15 2.51 8.49
N SER A 15 -1.97 1.93 8.75
CA SER A 15 -1.83 0.52 9.15
C SER A 15 -2.56 0.20 10.46
N VAL A 16 -2.58 1.14 11.41
CA VAL A 16 -3.27 0.99 12.70
C VAL A 16 -4.78 1.03 12.51
N MET A 17 -5.28 1.91 11.64
CA MET A 17 -6.71 1.97 11.33
C MET A 17 -7.20 0.66 10.70
N THR A 18 -6.46 0.10 9.74
CA THR A 18 -6.80 -1.18 9.12
C THR A 18 -6.80 -2.32 10.14
N ALA A 19 -5.82 -2.35 11.05
CA ALA A 19 -5.76 -3.36 12.11
C ALA A 19 -6.96 -3.26 13.08
N THR A 20 -7.42 -2.05 13.40
CA THR A 20 -8.61 -1.84 14.23
C THR A 20 -9.89 -2.27 13.50
N LEU A 21 -10.06 -1.88 12.23
CA LEU A 21 -11.21 -2.31 11.42
C LEU A 21 -11.29 -3.84 11.28
N MET A 22 -10.14 -4.50 11.10
CA MET A 22 -10.09 -5.97 11.03
C MET A 22 -10.50 -6.63 12.35
N LYS A 23 -10.26 -5.98 13.50
CA LYS A 23 -10.72 -6.43 14.82
C LYS A 23 -12.22 -6.24 15.03
N GLU A 24 -12.79 -5.18 14.46
CA GLU A 24 -14.24 -4.92 14.56
C GLU A 24 -15.07 -5.81 13.63
N LEU A 25 -14.50 -6.23 12.50
CA LEU A 25 -15.18 -7.05 11.51
C LEU A 25 -15.17 -8.56 11.86
N ASN A 26 -14.17 -9.03 12.60
CA ASN A 26 -13.95 -10.46 12.81
C ASN A 26 -14.16 -10.86 14.29
N PRO A 27 -14.72 -12.06 14.57
CA PRO A 27 -14.77 -12.60 15.91
C PRO A 27 -13.35 -12.81 16.49
N PRO A 28 -13.18 -12.70 17.83
CA PRO A 28 -11.88 -12.73 18.48
C PRO A 28 -11.10 -14.05 18.27
N GLU A 29 -11.78 -15.15 17.94
CA GLU A 29 -11.13 -16.44 17.63
C GLU A 29 -10.44 -16.47 16.27
N VAL A 30 -10.89 -15.67 15.29
CA VAL A 30 -10.36 -15.67 13.91
C VAL A 30 -9.67 -14.37 13.52
N VAL A 31 -9.69 -13.35 14.39
CA VAL A 31 -9.06 -12.06 14.12
C VAL A 31 -7.55 -12.17 13.88
N GLY A 32 -6.88 -13.09 14.59
CA GLY A 32 -5.44 -13.31 14.45
C GLY A 32 -5.04 -13.81 13.06
N THR A 33 -5.81 -14.75 12.51
CA THR A 33 -5.58 -15.28 11.15
C THR A 33 -5.94 -14.24 10.09
N ALA A 34 -7.00 -13.45 10.30
CA ALA A 34 -7.38 -12.37 9.39
C ALA A 34 -6.31 -11.27 9.30
N ILE A 35 -5.75 -10.81 10.43
CA ILE A 35 -4.66 -9.82 10.46
C ILE A 35 -3.39 -10.40 9.84
N GLY A 36 -3.07 -11.67 10.13
CA GLY A 36 -1.91 -12.36 9.54
C GLY A 36 -1.99 -12.46 8.03
N LEU A 37 -3.15 -12.89 7.50
CA LEU A 37 -3.40 -12.98 6.06
C LEU A 37 -3.32 -11.61 5.39
N SER A 38 -3.88 -10.56 6.02
CA SER A 38 -3.80 -9.19 5.50
C SER A 38 -2.36 -8.70 5.40
N ASN A 39 -1.54 -8.93 6.43
CA ASN A 39 -0.12 -8.56 6.39
C ASN A 39 0.64 -9.36 5.32
N GLY A 40 0.39 -10.66 5.20
CA GLY A 40 0.97 -11.49 4.15
C GLY A 40 0.64 -10.97 2.75
N ALA A 41 -0.63 -10.62 2.51
CA ALA A 41 -1.06 -10.00 1.26
C ALA A 41 -0.35 -8.66 1.01
N CYS A 42 -0.20 -7.80 2.03
CA CYS A 42 0.54 -6.54 1.89
C CYS A 42 1.98 -6.77 1.45
N TYR A 43 2.70 -7.72 2.05
CA TYR A 43 4.09 -8.01 1.65
C TYR A 43 4.18 -8.60 0.24
N LEU A 44 3.22 -9.43 -0.17
CA LEU A 44 3.16 -9.95 -1.53
C LEU A 44 2.99 -8.81 -2.54
N VAL A 45 2.09 -7.86 -2.27
CA VAL A 45 1.92 -6.66 -3.10
C VAL A 45 3.21 -5.85 -3.16
N VAL A 46 3.89 -5.63 -2.03
CA VAL A 46 5.19 -4.94 -2.01
C VAL A 46 6.22 -5.64 -2.91
N ALA A 47 6.30 -6.98 -2.87
CA ALA A 47 7.22 -7.74 -3.71
C ALA A 47 6.91 -7.61 -5.21
N VAL A 48 5.63 -7.59 -5.59
CA VAL A 48 5.21 -7.36 -6.97
C VAL A 48 5.56 -5.93 -7.40
N TYR A 49 5.30 -4.94 -6.55
CA TYR A 49 5.61 -3.53 -6.82
C TYR A 49 7.11 -3.29 -7.01
N THR A 50 7.94 -3.81 -6.12
CA THR A 50 9.40 -3.66 -6.22
C THR A 50 9.94 -4.36 -7.47
N SER A 51 9.36 -5.50 -7.84
CA SER A 51 9.71 -6.24 -9.06
C SER A 51 9.35 -5.44 -10.33
N ILE A 52 8.16 -4.84 -10.38
CA ILE A 52 7.75 -3.98 -11.51
C ILE A 52 8.61 -2.71 -11.57
N ALA A 53 8.88 -2.07 -10.44
CA ALA A 53 9.74 -0.89 -10.38
C ALA A 53 11.17 -1.21 -10.85
N GLY A 54 11.70 -2.36 -10.44
CA GLY A 54 12.99 -2.87 -10.91
C GLY A 54 13.00 -3.12 -12.42
N TYR A 55 11.95 -3.74 -12.95
CA TYR A 55 11.80 -3.95 -14.40
C TYR A 55 11.76 -2.64 -15.19
N ILE A 56 11.02 -1.65 -14.69
CA ILE A 56 10.97 -0.31 -15.29
C ILE A 56 12.36 0.31 -15.31
N LEU A 57 13.07 0.29 -14.19
CA LEU A 57 14.44 0.82 -14.07
C LEU A 57 15.41 0.09 -15.00
N ASP A 58 15.27 -1.22 -15.14
CA ASP A 58 16.13 -2.03 -16.00
C ASP A 58 15.95 -1.70 -17.49
N ARG A 59 14.74 -1.28 -17.91
CA ARG A 59 14.53 -0.76 -19.28
C ARG A 59 15.27 0.56 -19.55
N PHE A 60 15.54 1.35 -18.52
CA PHE A 60 16.31 2.60 -18.63
C PHE A 60 17.80 2.43 -18.30
N SER A 61 18.24 1.22 -17.94
CA SER A 61 19.64 0.93 -17.58
C SER A 61 20.60 1.20 -18.74
N GLY A 62 20.18 0.93 -19.99
CA GLY A 62 20.96 1.21 -21.19
C GLY A 62 21.19 2.71 -21.48
N SER A 63 20.46 3.60 -20.80
CA SER A 63 20.63 5.06 -20.88
C SER A 63 21.13 5.67 -19.56
N ALA A 64 21.46 4.84 -18.57
CA ALA A 64 21.97 5.29 -17.29
C ALA A 64 23.47 5.57 -17.38
N THR A 65 23.89 6.77 -16.96
CA THR A 65 25.29 7.17 -16.97
C THR A 65 25.87 6.98 -15.57
N VAL A 66 26.96 6.23 -15.46
CA VAL A 66 27.66 6.07 -14.18
C VAL A 66 28.61 7.26 -14.02
N ILE A 67 28.27 8.19 -13.14
CA ILE A 67 29.10 9.35 -12.82
C ILE A 67 29.64 9.13 -11.40
N HIS A 68 30.96 9.00 -11.26
CA HIS A 68 31.63 8.86 -9.95
C HIS A 68 31.14 7.66 -9.12
N GLY A 69 30.82 6.54 -9.78
CA GLY A 69 30.29 5.33 -9.13
C GLY A 69 28.80 5.40 -8.78
N ALA A 70 28.14 6.55 -8.97
CA ALA A 70 26.69 6.69 -8.84
C ALA A 70 26.02 6.44 -10.19
N VAL A 71 25.05 5.52 -10.23
CA VAL A 71 24.20 5.29 -11.39
C VAL A 71 23.19 6.44 -11.48
N VAL A 72 23.41 7.37 -12.39
CA VAL A 72 22.49 8.49 -12.62
C VAL A 72 21.56 8.10 -13.76
N TYR A 73 20.29 7.85 -13.42
CA TYR A 73 19.27 7.55 -14.40
C TYR A 73 18.82 8.82 -15.15
N PRO A 74 18.43 8.71 -16.42
CA PRO A 74 17.91 9.84 -17.18
C PRO A 74 16.58 10.33 -16.60
N ARG A 75 16.26 11.62 -16.81
CA ARG A 75 15.02 12.27 -16.34
C ARG A 75 13.74 11.48 -16.68
N MET A 76 13.73 10.77 -17.81
CA MET A 76 12.60 9.95 -18.22
C MET A 76 12.34 8.78 -17.26
N ALA A 77 13.37 8.13 -16.70
CA ALA A 77 13.18 7.04 -15.76
C ALA A 77 12.45 7.50 -14.49
N TYR A 78 12.82 8.68 -13.98
CA TYR A 78 12.14 9.30 -12.83
C TYR A 78 10.68 9.62 -13.13
N LEU A 79 10.38 10.16 -14.32
CA LEU A 79 8.99 10.45 -14.72
C LEU A 79 8.15 9.17 -14.82
N VAL A 80 8.70 8.07 -15.34
CA VAL A 80 7.97 6.80 -15.41
C VAL A 80 7.71 6.22 -14.03
N ILE A 81 8.68 6.26 -13.11
CA ILE A 81 8.48 5.80 -11.72
C ILE A 81 7.45 6.66 -10.98
N VAL A 82 7.53 7.98 -11.12
CA VAL A 82 6.54 8.88 -10.51
C VAL A 82 5.15 8.65 -11.12
N GLY A 83 5.06 8.48 -12.44
CA GLY A 83 3.82 8.14 -13.12
C GLY A 83 3.24 6.80 -12.66
N PHE A 84 4.08 5.79 -12.46
CA PHE A 84 3.70 4.51 -11.89
C PHE A 84 3.15 4.65 -10.46
N CYS A 85 3.83 5.40 -9.60
CA CYS A 85 3.33 5.72 -8.26
C CYS A 85 1.98 6.44 -8.30
N ILE A 86 1.81 7.41 -9.19
CA ILE A 86 0.54 8.15 -9.34
C ILE A 86 -0.59 7.21 -9.80
N ALA A 87 -0.34 6.36 -10.79
CA ALA A 87 -1.34 5.39 -11.27
C ALA A 87 -1.83 4.47 -10.14
N MET A 88 -0.89 4.01 -9.31
CA MET A 88 -1.20 3.15 -8.16
C MET A 88 -1.94 3.90 -7.05
N LEU A 89 -1.61 5.17 -6.82
CA LEU A 89 -2.36 6.07 -5.95
C LEU A 89 -3.80 6.23 -6.40
N VAL A 90 -4.04 6.40 -7.71
CA VAL A 90 -5.40 6.51 -8.28
C VAL A 90 -6.16 5.21 -8.05
N ILE A 91 -5.55 4.05 -8.31
CA ILE A 91 -6.18 2.75 -8.05
C ILE A 91 -6.55 2.62 -6.57
N SER A 92 -5.63 2.95 -5.66
CA SER A 92 -5.88 2.92 -4.22
C SER A 92 -7.03 3.86 -3.83
N PHE A 93 -7.05 5.08 -4.35
CA PHE A 93 -8.11 6.04 -4.11
C PHE A 93 -9.47 5.55 -4.62
N CYS A 94 -9.53 4.98 -5.83
CA CYS A 94 -10.74 4.37 -6.37
C CYS A 94 -11.25 3.21 -5.50
N THR A 95 -10.34 2.35 -5.00
CA THR A 95 -10.73 1.26 -4.08
C THR A 95 -11.21 1.80 -2.73
N ALA A 96 -10.61 2.88 -2.22
CA ALA A 96 -11.05 3.52 -0.99
C ALA A 96 -12.45 4.11 -1.13
N CYS A 97 -12.75 4.77 -2.26
CA CYS A 97 -14.10 5.26 -2.57
C CYS A 97 -15.13 4.12 -2.76
N SER A 98 -14.67 2.91 -3.08
CA SER A 98 -15.55 1.74 -3.27
C SER A 98 -15.81 1.00 -1.95
N ILE A 99 -15.03 1.25 -0.90
CA ILE A 99 -15.30 0.75 0.45
C ILE A 99 -16.53 1.50 0.98
N LYS A 100 -17.67 0.80 1.02
CA LYS A 100 -18.85 1.26 1.75
C LYS A 100 -18.52 1.30 3.23
N GLU A 101 -18.67 2.47 3.87
CA GLU A 101 -18.50 2.60 5.31
C GLU A 101 -19.43 1.64 6.05
N THR A 102 -18.85 0.73 6.83
CA THR A 102 -19.55 0.07 7.93
C THR A 102 -19.80 1.17 8.96
N HIS A 103 -21.07 1.60 9.11
CA HIS A 103 -21.52 2.77 9.89
C HIS A 103 -21.31 2.61 11.42
N GLY A 104 -20.09 2.30 11.87
CA GLY A 104 -19.76 2.11 13.29
C GLY A 104 -20.49 0.93 13.96
N ILE A 105 -21.12 0.05 13.19
CA ILE A 105 -21.78 -1.15 13.69
C ILE A 105 -20.83 -2.33 13.46
N PRO A 106 -20.29 -2.95 14.52
CA PRO A 106 -19.54 -4.19 14.36
C PRO A 106 -20.47 -5.19 13.68
N SER A 107 -20.09 -5.74 12.51
CA SER A 107 -20.95 -6.68 11.78
C SER A 107 -21.25 -7.94 12.61
N PHE A 108 -20.40 -8.23 13.60
CA PHE A 108 -20.61 -9.24 14.64
C PHE A 108 -21.70 -8.89 15.66
N ALA A 109 -21.82 -7.60 16.03
CA ALA A 109 -22.84 -7.11 16.95
C ALA A 109 -24.24 -7.08 16.32
N SER A 110 -24.35 -6.91 15.00
CA SER A 110 -25.62 -7.06 14.28
C SER A 110 -26.10 -8.52 14.20
N ASP A 111 -25.18 -9.47 14.05
CA ASP A 111 -25.51 -10.91 13.97
C ASP A 111 -25.98 -11.48 15.33
N THR A 112 -25.33 -11.04 16.42
CA THR A 112 -25.71 -11.45 17.79
C THR A 112 -27.05 -10.85 18.25
N ARG A 113 -27.52 -9.75 17.63
CA ARG A 113 -28.82 -9.11 17.98
C ARG A 113 -30.02 -9.71 17.23
N GLN A 114 -29.80 -10.56 16.22
CA GLN A 114 -30.87 -11.24 15.47
C GLN A 114 -31.15 -12.67 15.96
N LYS A 115 -30.35 -13.21 16.88
CA LYS A 115 -30.63 -14.45 17.62
C LYS A 115 -31.21 -14.14 18.99
#